data_AF-A0A975GIL6-F1
#
_entry.id   AF-A0A975GIL6-F1
#
_cell.length_a   1.000
_cell.length_b   1.000
_cell.length_c   1.000
_cell.angle_alpha   90.00
_cell.angle_beta   90.00
_cell.angle_gamma   90.00
#
_symmetry.space_group_name_H-M   'P 1'
#
loop_
_entity.id
_entity.type
_entity.pdbx_description
1 polymer ?
#
loop_
_entity_poly.entity_id
_entity_poly.type
_entity_poly.pdbx_seq_one_letter_code
_entity_poly.pdbx_strand_id
1 'polypeptide(L)'
;MYDPKVIIDLIAKNVRETMSPFGIPKFLANTWWKKAGLAQKGEYLLFTGMMYQFVPYIEKSTQYLEQFEDSKWTKYMPYAGYVPGYLSGTGLALMTSAKEKNKADQHLLNIVKILKKSGVDFKYVPELDHYSGILLYDLGDQESFVEHARIVAKKLKRQGIEKIITVDPHTTYALKVLYPKYTGISFDVKAYFEMVNFTGSNGSGRVTLHDPCFYGRYLELSDVPRQVLSGFGIEYKDVEKSEKFTNCCGGPAESISPKLSSEIVQRRKDELETAGEKIVSMCPICLGNLKKAGADVEDLSSLLARCIN
;
A
#
# COMPACT_ATOMS: atom_id res chain seq x y z
N MET A 1 -11.27 -12.13 -21.52
CA MET A 1 -11.23 -11.81 -20.07
C MET A 1 -11.29 -13.13 -19.32
N TYR A 2 -10.31 -13.40 -18.47
CA TYR A 2 -10.34 -14.57 -17.57
C TYR A 2 -11.39 -14.35 -16.48
N ASP A 3 -11.94 -15.44 -15.92
CA ASP A 3 -12.92 -15.35 -14.83
C ASP A 3 -12.27 -14.72 -13.58
N PRO A 4 -12.72 -13.55 -13.11
CA PRO A 4 -12.20 -12.89 -11.91
C PRO A 4 -12.16 -13.81 -10.67
N LYS A 5 -13.12 -14.75 -10.58
CA LYS A 5 -13.19 -15.69 -9.46
C LYS A 5 -11.93 -16.54 -9.35
N VAL A 6 -11.29 -16.91 -10.46
CA VAL A 6 -10.05 -17.71 -10.45
C VAL A 6 -8.91 -16.96 -9.75
N ILE A 7 -8.79 -15.65 -9.99
CA ILE A 7 -7.78 -14.82 -9.33
C ILE A 7 -8.11 -14.63 -7.86
N ILE A 8 -9.37 -14.35 -7.54
CA ILE A 8 -9.82 -14.18 -6.16
C ILE A 8 -9.55 -15.45 -5.34
N ASP A 9 -9.94 -16.62 -5.86
CA ASP A 9 -9.71 -17.91 -5.22
C ASP A 9 -8.21 -18.21 -5.04
N LEU A 10 -7.37 -17.84 -6.02
CA LEU A 10 -5.92 -17.98 -5.93
C LEU A 10 -5.32 -17.08 -4.84
N ILE A 11 -5.74 -15.83 -4.77
CA ILE A 11 -5.31 -14.88 -3.72
C ILE A 11 -5.74 -15.40 -2.35
N ALA A 12 -7.00 -15.81 -2.21
CA ALA A 12 -7.53 -16.37 -0.96
C ALA A 12 -6.75 -17.60 -0.50
N LYS A 13 -6.47 -18.53 -1.43
CA LYS A 13 -5.62 -19.70 -1.17
C LYS A 13 -4.23 -19.28 -0.70
N ASN A 14 -3.57 -18.37 -1.42
CA ASN A 14 -2.23 -17.89 -1.06
C ASN A 14 -2.21 -17.24 0.33
N VAL A 15 -3.19 -16.39 0.64
CA VAL A 15 -3.32 -15.76 1.96
C VAL A 15 -3.48 -16.83 3.05
N ARG A 16 -4.34 -17.83 2.83
CA ARG A 16 -4.56 -18.92 3.80
C ARG A 16 -3.30 -19.76 4.04
N GLU A 17 -2.56 -20.08 2.98
CA GLU A 17 -1.38 -20.95 3.05
C GLU A 17 -0.13 -20.22 3.55
N THR A 18 0.02 -18.93 3.23
CA THR A 18 1.30 -18.22 3.37
C THR A 18 1.22 -16.87 4.09
N MET A 19 0.01 -16.42 4.47
CA MET A 19 -0.26 -15.06 4.99
C MET A 19 0.12 -13.94 4.00
N SER A 20 0.23 -14.27 2.70
CA SER A 20 0.64 -13.38 1.62
C SER A 20 -0.26 -13.59 0.40
N PRO A 21 -0.76 -12.54 -0.26
CA PRO A 21 -1.62 -12.67 -1.44
C PRO A 21 -0.89 -13.25 -2.66
N PHE A 22 0.45 -13.14 -2.68
CA PHE A 22 1.30 -13.61 -3.78
C PHE A 22 2.02 -14.93 -3.49
N GLY A 23 1.75 -15.56 -2.33
CA GLY A 23 2.48 -16.76 -1.92
C GLY A 23 3.95 -16.51 -1.56
N ILE A 24 4.44 -15.26 -1.61
CA ILE A 24 5.85 -14.94 -1.42
C ILE A 24 6.21 -15.14 0.06
N PRO A 25 7.24 -15.96 0.36
CA PRO A 25 7.74 -16.10 1.72
C PRO A 25 8.13 -14.74 2.32
N LYS A 26 7.66 -14.48 3.55
CA LYS A 26 7.85 -13.20 4.23
C LYS A 26 9.32 -12.78 4.34
N PHE A 27 10.26 -13.72 4.53
CA PHE A 27 11.69 -13.41 4.62
C PHE A 27 12.31 -12.91 3.29
N LEU A 28 11.65 -13.16 2.15
CA LEU A 28 12.06 -12.64 0.84
C LEU A 28 11.47 -11.26 0.52
N ALA A 29 10.27 -10.98 1.04
CA ALA A 29 9.58 -9.71 0.80
C ALA A 29 9.87 -8.65 1.88
N ASN A 30 10.09 -9.07 3.14
CA ASN A 30 10.23 -8.17 4.28
C ASN A 30 11.68 -8.05 4.76
N THR A 31 12.51 -7.37 3.97
CA THR A 31 13.94 -7.18 4.27
C THR A 31 14.36 -5.74 4.55
N TRP A 32 13.48 -4.77 4.25
CA TRP A 32 13.77 -3.34 4.33
C TRP A 32 14.31 -2.90 5.71
N TRP A 33 13.73 -3.44 6.78
CA TRP A 33 14.01 -3.07 8.17
C TRP A 33 15.46 -3.37 8.60
N LYS A 34 16.14 -4.32 7.93
CA LYS A 34 17.54 -4.67 8.23
C LYS A 34 18.49 -3.49 8.04
N LYS A 35 18.12 -2.51 7.21
CA LYS A 35 18.90 -1.29 6.94
C LYS A 35 18.46 -0.09 7.80
N ALA A 36 17.36 -0.21 8.55
CA ALA A 36 16.68 0.92 9.18
C ALA A 36 17.11 1.22 10.63
N GLY A 37 17.81 0.28 11.29
CA GLY A 37 18.22 0.41 12.68
C GLY A 37 17.03 0.72 13.60
N LEU A 38 16.01 -0.14 13.57
CA LEU A 38 14.75 0.06 14.30
C LEU A 38 14.80 -0.59 15.68
N ALA A 39 14.20 0.09 16.64
CA ALA A 39 14.03 -0.44 17.99
C ALA A 39 13.04 -1.61 17.99
N GLN A 40 13.28 -2.57 18.88
CA GLN A 40 12.36 -3.68 19.16
C GLN A 40 11.35 -3.35 20.28
N LYS A 41 11.51 -2.17 20.92
CA LYS A 41 10.63 -1.63 21.95
C LYS A 41 10.23 -0.21 21.57
N GLY A 42 9.05 0.20 22.00
CA GLY A 42 8.44 1.49 21.70
C GLY A 42 6.94 1.43 21.92
N GLU A 43 6.33 2.60 22.12
CA GLU A 43 4.90 2.80 22.34
C GLU A 43 4.06 2.33 21.14
N TYR A 44 4.40 2.76 19.92
CA TYR A 44 3.67 2.39 18.71
C TYR A 44 4.31 1.21 17.98
N LEU A 45 3.50 0.29 17.45
CA LEU A 45 3.97 -0.66 16.44
C LEU A 45 3.87 -0.02 15.05
N LEU A 46 5.00 0.11 14.34
CA LEU A 46 4.97 0.39 12.91
C LEU A 46 4.53 -0.89 12.17
N PHE A 47 3.37 -0.82 11.52
CA PHE A 47 2.74 -1.94 10.81
C PHE A 47 2.53 -1.52 9.35
N THR A 48 3.29 -2.11 8.43
CA THR A 48 3.23 -1.70 7.02
C THR A 48 2.13 -2.40 6.26
N GLY A 49 1.56 -3.48 6.82
CA GLY A 49 0.60 -4.32 6.12
C GLY A 49 1.18 -4.99 4.88
N MET A 50 2.51 -5.01 4.75
CA MET A 50 3.27 -5.49 3.60
C MET A 50 3.01 -4.76 2.28
N MET A 51 2.28 -3.64 2.27
CA MET A 51 1.78 -3.03 1.03
C MET A 51 2.90 -2.46 0.15
N TYR A 52 3.81 -1.64 0.69
CA TYR A 52 4.97 -1.17 -0.06
C TYR A 52 5.87 -2.33 -0.47
N GLN A 53 6.10 -3.30 0.43
CA GLN A 53 6.90 -4.49 0.13
C GLN A 53 6.32 -5.29 -1.05
N PHE A 54 5.00 -5.25 -1.26
CA PHE A 54 4.36 -6.00 -2.33
C PHE A 54 4.28 -5.29 -3.69
N VAL A 55 4.44 -3.96 -3.75
CA VAL A 55 4.42 -3.18 -5.00
C VAL A 55 5.24 -3.80 -6.14
N PRO A 56 6.54 -4.14 -5.96
CA PRO A 56 7.34 -4.60 -7.10
C PRO A 56 6.86 -5.96 -7.64
N TYR A 57 6.21 -6.77 -6.81
CA TYR A 57 5.62 -8.06 -7.24
C TYR A 57 4.25 -7.87 -7.90
N ILE A 58 3.47 -6.88 -7.47
CA ILE A 58 2.23 -6.46 -8.14
C ILE A 58 2.55 -5.96 -9.54
N GLU A 59 3.52 -5.05 -9.68
CA GLU A 59 3.95 -4.54 -10.98
C GLU A 59 4.42 -5.68 -11.90
N LYS A 60 5.22 -6.61 -11.36
CA LYS A 60 5.71 -7.74 -12.15
C LYS A 60 4.59 -8.70 -12.56
N SER A 61 3.71 -9.05 -11.63
CA SER A 61 2.59 -9.97 -11.91
C SER A 61 1.59 -9.38 -12.90
N THR A 62 1.27 -8.09 -12.78
CA THR A 62 0.35 -7.41 -13.70
C THR A 62 0.90 -7.30 -15.12
N GLN A 63 2.21 -7.03 -15.29
CA GLN A 63 2.86 -7.08 -16.60
C GLN A 63 2.71 -8.46 -17.27
N TYR A 64 2.81 -9.54 -16.50
CA TYR A 64 2.54 -10.88 -17.03
C TYR A 64 1.06 -11.05 -17.37
N LEU A 65 0.15 -10.69 -16.46
CA LEU A 65 -1.30 -10.84 -16.68
C LEU A 65 -1.77 -10.12 -17.95
N GLU A 66 -1.24 -8.93 -18.24
CA GLU A 66 -1.54 -8.19 -19.48
C GLU A 66 -1.10 -8.94 -20.74
N GLN A 67 0.08 -9.55 -20.73
CA GLN A 67 0.54 -10.40 -21.84
C GLN A 67 -0.34 -11.66 -21.98
N PHE A 68 -0.90 -12.15 -20.87
CA PHE A 68 -1.75 -13.33 -20.86
C PHE A 68 -3.18 -13.03 -21.31
N GLU A 69 -3.77 -11.86 -21.00
CA GLU A 69 -5.19 -11.54 -21.21
C GLU A 69 -5.63 -11.70 -22.67
N ASP A 70 -4.78 -11.34 -23.63
CA ASP A 70 -5.04 -11.43 -25.07
C ASP A 70 -4.52 -12.73 -25.72
N SER A 71 -4.02 -13.68 -24.92
CA SER A 71 -3.38 -14.90 -25.41
C SER A 71 -4.30 -16.15 -25.39
N LYS A 72 -3.97 -17.16 -26.21
CA LYS A 72 -4.60 -18.50 -26.17
C LYS A 72 -4.34 -19.26 -24.87
N TRP A 73 -3.49 -18.74 -23.98
CA TRP A 73 -3.10 -19.37 -22.72
C TRP A 73 -4.05 -19.08 -21.57
N THR A 74 -4.98 -18.13 -21.72
CA THR A 74 -6.06 -17.83 -20.75
C THR A 74 -6.84 -19.07 -20.31
N LYS A 75 -7.04 -20.04 -21.21
CA LYS A 75 -7.71 -21.32 -20.91
C LYS A 75 -6.97 -22.20 -19.88
N TYR A 76 -5.67 -21.95 -19.66
CA TYR A 76 -4.88 -22.68 -18.67
C TYR A 76 -4.80 -21.99 -17.31
N MET A 77 -5.35 -20.78 -17.17
CA MET A 77 -5.37 -20.02 -15.92
C MET A 77 -5.96 -20.80 -14.74
N PRO A 78 -7.05 -21.58 -14.90
CA PRO A 78 -7.59 -22.39 -13.81
C PRO A 78 -6.59 -23.40 -13.21
N TYR A 79 -5.60 -23.84 -14.00
CA TYR A 79 -4.59 -24.77 -13.52
C TYR A 79 -3.49 -24.12 -12.67
N ALA A 80 -3.39 -22.78 -12.68
CA ALA A 80 -2.45 -22.06 -11.81
C ALA A 80 -2.71 -22.35 -10.32
N GLY A 81 -3.98 -22.60 -9.96
CA GLY A 81 -4.37 -22.99 -8.61
C GLY A 81 -3.81 -24.34 -8.13
N TYR A 82 -3.32 -25.21 -9.01
CA TYR A 82 -2.67 -26.48 -8.62
C TYR A 82 -1.21 -26.29 -8.20
N VAL A 83 -0.57 -25.18 -8.60
CA VAL A 83 0.79 -24.88 -8.18
C VAL A 83 0.76 -24.39 -6.72
N PRO A 84 1.55 -24.97 -5.80
CA PRO A 84 1.67 -24.46 -4.44
C PRO A 84 2.02 -22.96 -4.41
N GLY A 85 1.34 -22.19 -3.56
CA GLY A 85 1.49 -20.73 -3.50
C GLY A 85 2.93 -20.30 -3.24
N TYR A 86 3.64 -21.00 -2.36
CA TYR A 86 5.04 -20.69 -2.06
C TYR A 86 5.97 -20.89 -3.27
N LEU A 87 5.69 -21.87 -4.16
CA LEU A 87 6.50 -22.09 -5.36
C LEU A 87 6.30 -20.95 -6.35
N SER A 88 5.04 -20.62 -6.67
CA SER A 88 4.73 -19.49 -7.57
C SER A 88 5.25 -18.16 -7.02
N GLY A 89 5.10 -17.93 -5.71
CA GLY A 89 5.64 -16.77 -5.01
C GLY A 89 7.17 -16.69 -5.04
N THR A 90 7.89 -17.81 -4.84
CA THR A 90 9.37 -17.81 -4.98
C THR A 90 9.81 -17.53 -6.41
N GLY A 91 9.12 -18.06 -7.42
CA GLY A 91 9.37 -17.74 -8.82
C GLY A 91 9.18 -16.25 -9.11
N LEU A 92 8.07 -15.67 -8.66
CA LEU A 92 7.81 -14.23 -8.77
C LEU A 92 8.88 -13.41 -8.06
N ALA A 93 9.34 -13.88 -6.89
CA ALA A 93 10.38 -13.20 -6.13
C ALA A 93 11.75 -13.20 -6.81
N LEU A 94 12.08 -14.25 -7.58
CA LEU A 94 13.31 -14.35 -8.37
C LEU A 94 13.24 -13.50 -9.65
N MET A 95 12.06 -13.39 -10.27
CA MET A 95 11.84 -12.56 -11.46
C MET A 95 11.83 -11.06 -11.18
N THR A 96 11.66 -10.67 -9.92
CA THR A 96 11.59 -9.27 -9.49
C THR A 96 12.97 -8.77 -9.09
N SER A 97 13.44 -7.70 -9.75
CA SER A 97 14.81 -7.24 -9.60
C SER A 97 15.08 -6.64 -8.21
N ALA A 98 16.34 -6.73 -7.76
CA ALA A 98 16.76 -6.07 -6.51
C ALA A 98 16.58 -4.54 -6.57
N LYS A 99 16.67 -3.93 -7.77
CA LYS A 99 16.46 -2.50 -7.99
C LYS A 99 15.03 -2.09 -7.69
N GLU A 100 14.04 -2.85 -8.17
CA GLU A 100 12.62 -2.61 -7.90
C GLU A 100 12.30 -2.76 -6.41
N LYS A 101 12.80 -3.81 -5.77
CA LYS A 101 12.66 -4.02 -4.32
C LYS A 101 13.28 -2.88 -3.51
N ASN A 102 14.51 -2.47 -3.83
CA ASN A 102 15.17 -1.36 -3.14
C ASN A 102 14.41 -0.03 -3.30
N LYS A 103 13.78 0.22 -4.45
CA LYS A 103 12.93 1.42 -4.63
C LYS A 103 11.72 1.39 -3.70
N ALA A 104 11.05 0.24 -3.59
CA ALA A 104 9.91 0.08 -2.69
C ALA A 104 10.33 0.22 -1.21
N ASP A 105 11.44 -0.43 -0.82
CA ASP A 105 12.01 -0.34 0.52
C ASP A 105 12.37 1.11 0.90
N GLN A 106 12.81 1.92 -0.06
CA GLN A 106 13.21 3.31 0.19
C GLN A 106 12.05 4.16 0.76
N HIS A 107 10.81 3.91 0.34
CA HIS A 107 9.64 4.61 0.90
C HIS A 107 9.46 4.31 2.40
N LEU A 108 9.63 3.05 2.80
CA LEU A 108 9.57 2.67 4.22
C LEU A 108 10.72 3.27 5.03
N LEU A 109 11.94 3.32 4.46
CA LEU A 109 13.09 3.99 5.09
C LEU A 109 12.85 5.50 5.26
N ASN A 110 12.21 6.14 4.27
CA ASN A 110 11.83 7.54 4.34
C ASN A 110 10.79 7.79 5.44
N ILE A 111 9.78 6.94 5.56
CA ILE A 111 8.79 7.00 6.65
C ILE A 111 9.48 6.85 8.00
N VAL A 112 10.41 5.91 8.16
CA VAL A 112 11.20 5.79 9.39
C VAL A 112 11.98 7.07 9.71
N LYS A 113 12.61 7.69 8.71
CA LYS A 113 13.33 8.97 8.88
C LYS A 113 12.37 10.06 9.39
N ILE A 114 11.18 10.16 8.81
CA ILE A 114 10.13 11.12 9.18
C ILE A 114 9.66 10.88 10.62
N LEU A 115 9.34 9.65 10.99
CA LEU A 115 8.88 9.31 12.34
C LEU A 115 9.95 9.57 13.40
N LYS A 116 11.21 9.19 13.12
CA LYS A 116 12.35 9.48 14.01
C LYS A 116 12.55 10.99 14.19
N LYS A 117 12.47 11.76 13.09
CA LYS A 117 12.60 13.23 13.15
C LYS A 117 11.45 13.87 13.94
N SER A 118 10.26 13.26 13.89
CA SER A 118 9.09 13.69 14.64
C SER A 118 9.13 13.28 16.13
N GLY A 119 10.22 12.64 16.60
CA GLY A 119 10.35 12.21 17.99
C GLY A 119 9.33 11.13 18.41
N VAL A 120 8.78 10.39 17.45
CA VAL A 120 7.78 9.35 17.72
C VAL A 120 8.47 8.15 18.36
N ASP A 121 7.93 7.64 19.47
CA ASP A 121 8.39 6.39 20.08
C ASP A 121 7.72 5.18 19.43
N PHE A 122 8.44 4.49 18.56
CA PHE A 122 7.90 3.34 17.83
C PHE A 122 8.90 2.19 17.71
N LYS A 123 8.34 0.99 17.56
CA LYS A 123 9.06 -0.24 17.29
C LYS A 123 8.64 -0.85 15.96
N TYR A 124 9.50 -1.72 15.44
CA TYR A 124 9.16 -2.59 14.34
C TYR A 124 9.53 -4.02 14.68
N VAL A 125 8.53 -4.90 14.69
CA VAL A 125 8.66 -6.33 15.00
C VAL A 125 8.32 -7.10 13.72
N PRO A 126 9.33 -7.55 12.95
CA PRO A 126 9.11 -8.18 11.64
C PRO A 126 8.10 -9.32 11.72
N GLU A 127 8.07 -10.09 12.80
CA GLU A 127 7.19 -11.24 13.00
C GLU A 127 5.71 -10.82 13.04
N LEU A 128 5.40 -9.61 13.53
CA LEU A 128 4.04 -9.09 13.68
C LEU A 128 3.52 -8.36 12.45
N ASP A 129 4.40 -7.86 11.59
CA ASP A 129 4.04 -7.12 10.37
C ASP A 129 3.49 -8.06 9.28
N HIS A 130 2.23 -8.42 9.38
CA HIS A 130 1.54 -9.30 8.45
C HIS A 130 0.76 -8.51 7.41
N TYR A 131 0.50 -9.13 6.26
CA TYR A 131 -0.45 -8.59 5.30
C TYR A 131 -1.80 -8.29 5.97
N SER A 132 -2.46 -7.18 5.64
CA SER A 132 -3.73 -6.78 6.26
C SER A 132 -4.95 -7.57 5.80
N GLY A 133 -4.84 -8.32 4.69
CA GLY A 133 -5.96 -9.02 4.08
C GLY A 133 -6.81 -8.16 3.13
N ILE A 134 -6.54 -6.85 3.05
CA ILE A 134 -7.45 -5.86 2.46
C ILE A 134 -7.85 -6.13 1.00
N LEU A 135 -6.99 -6.75 0.18
CA LEU A 135 -7.30 -7.09 -1.21
C LEU A 135 -8.43 -8.10 -1.31
N LEU A 136 -8.56 -9.03 -0.36
CA LEU A 136 -9.69 -9.96 -0.31
C LEU A 136 -11.00 -9.19 -0.17
N TYR A 137 -11.02 -8.20 0.72
CA TYR A 137 -12.18 -7.35 0.93
C TYR A 137 -12.47 -6.46 -0.28
N ASP A 138 -11.44 -5.83 -0.85
CA ASP A 138 -11.54 -4.96 -2.03
C ASP A 138 -12.07 -5.73 -3.26
N LEU A 139 -11.78 -7.03 -3.36
CA LEU A 139 -12.27 -7.92 -4.42
C LEU A 139 -13.59 -8.64 -4.08
N GLY A 140 -14.18 -8.38 -2.90
CA GLY A 140 -15.48 -8.92 -2.50
C GLY A 140 -15.45 -10.27 -1.77
N ASP A 141 -14.29 -10.90 -1.56
CA ASP A 141 -14.15 -12.10 -0.73
C ASP A 141 -14.07 -11.74 0.76
N GLN A 142 -15.23 -11.35 1.31
CA GLN A 142 -15.33 -10.94 2.70
C GLN A 142 -15.11 -12.10 3.67
N GLU A 143 -15.48 -13.34 3.31
CA GLU A 143 -15.31 -14.49 4.19
C GLU A 143 -13.83 -14.77 4.47
N SER A 144 -13.01 -14.86 3.41
CA SER A 144 -11.56 -15.05 3.56
C SER A 144 -10.90 -13.86 4.24
N PHE A 145 -11.37 -12.62 3.96
CA PHE A 145 -10.89 -11.44 4.67
C PHE A 145 -11.12 -11.56 6.18
N VAL A 146 -12.33 -11.93 6.60
CA VAL A 146 -12.70 -12.04 8.02
C VAL A 146 -11.89 -13.14 8.71
N GLU A 147 -11.68 -14.28 8.07
CA GLU A 147 -10.83 -15.35 8.59
C GLU A 147 -9.40 -14.84 8.84
N HIS A 148 -8.78 -14.22 7.84
CA HIS A 148 -7.42 -13.67 7.92
C HIS A 148 -7.30 -12.55 8.95
N ALA A 149 -8.25 -11.60 8.95
CA ALA A 149 -8.29 -10.49 9.89
C ALA A 149 -8.34 -10.97 11.35
N ARG A 150 -9.13 -12.02 11.65
CA ARG A 150 -9.16 -12.63 12.99
C ARG A 150 -7.82 -13.20 13.41
N ILE A 151 -7.08 -13.82 12.50
CA ILE A 151 -5.74 -14.37 12.79
C ILE A 151 -4.78 -13.23 13.14
N VAL A 152 -4.69 -12.20 12.29
CA VAL A 152 -3.78 -11.07 12.49
C VAL A 152 -4.15 -10.27 13.74
N ALA A 153 -5.43 -9.93 13.93
CA ALA A 153 -5.90 -9.19 15.09
C ALA A 153 -5.64 -9.92 16.41
N LYS A 154 -5.89 -11.24 16.47
CA LYS A 154 -5.57 -12.05 17.65
C LYS A 154 -4.07 -12.09 17.93
N LYS A 155 -3.21 -12.18 16.91
CA LYS A 155 -1.75 -12.14 17.09
C LYS A 155 -1.30 -10.80 17.68
N LEU A 156 -1.74 -9.69 17.12
CA LEU A 156 -1.42 -8.35 17.62
C LEU A 156 -1.91 -8.16 19.06
N LYS A 157 -3.17 -8.52 19.34
CA LYS A 157 -3.74 -8.42 20.70
C LYS A 157 -3.01 -9.30 21.72
N ARG A 158 -2.65 -10.54 21.37
CA ARG A 158 -1.89 -11.44 22.25
C ARG A 158 -0.50 -10.92 22.59
N GLN A 159 0.07 -10.06 21.75
CA GLN A 159 1.35 -9.41 21.98
C GLN A 159 1.22 -8.05 22.69
N GLY A 160 0.03 -7.72 23.20
CA GLY A 160 -0.23 -6.48 23.91
C GLY A 160 -0.08 -5.23 23.04
N ILE A 161 -0.30 -5.35 21.72
CA ILE A 161 -0.28 -4.20 20.83
C ILE A 161 -1.60 -3.44 20.97
N GLU A 162 -1.51 -2.15 21.29
CA GLU A 162 -2.65 -1.25 21.43
C GLU A 162 -2.60 -0.10 20.41
N LYS A 163 -1.40 0.44 20.16
CA LYS A 163 -1.17 1.58 19.25
C LYS A 163 -0.39 1.15 18.01
N ILE A 164 -0.86 1.56 16.84
CA ILE A 164 -0.32 1.16 15.54
C ILE A 164 -0.14 2.39 14.65
N ILE A 165 1.05 2.49 14.04
CA ILE A 165 1.31 3.42 12.94
C ILE A 165 1.27 2.64 11.63
N THR A 166 0.43 3.08 10.69
CA THR A 166 0.31 2.52 9.35
C THR A 166 0.95 3.41 8.30
N VAL A 167 1.32 2.82 7.16
CA VAL A 167 2.06 3.52 6.09
C VAL A 167 1.24 3.75 4.83
N ASP A 168 0.06 3.12 4.73
CA ASP A 168 -0.76 3.14 3.53
C ASP A 168 -2.27 3.16 3.88
N PRO A 169 -3.13 3.66 2.98
CA PRO A 169 -4.53 3.88 3.31
C PRO A 169 -5.36 2.60 3.39
N HIS A 170 -4.99 1.54 2.66
CA HIS A 170 -5.74 0.28 2.65
C HIS A 170 -5.54 -0.44 3.99
N THR A 171 -4.29 -0.55 4.45
CA THR A 171 -3.97 -1.11 5.77
C THR A 171 -4.56 -0.27 6.90
N THR A 172 -4.53 1.06 6.77
CA THR A 172 -5.15 1.97 7.76
C THR A 172 -6.65 1.69 7.87
N TYR A 173 -7.37 1.63 6.74
CA TYR A 173 -8.79 1.35 6.73
C TYR A 173 -9.11 -0.05 7.27
N ALA A 174 -8.32 -1.06 6.90
CA ALA A 174 -8.46 -2.42 7.39
C ALA A 174 -8.38 -2.47 8.93
N LEU A 175 -7.31 -1.92 9.51
CA LEU A 175 -7.08 -1.99 10.96
C LEU A 175 -8.01 -1.06 11.76
N LYS A 176 -8.32 0.12 11.24
CA LYS A 176 -9.09 1.15 11.96
C LYS A 176 -10.60 0.94 11.87
N VAL A 177 -11.10 0.37 10.78
CA VAL A 177 -12.55 0.24 10.52
C VAL A 177 -12.99 -1.22 10.42
N LEU A 178 -12.35 -2.01 9.54
CA LEU A 178 -12.84 -3.35 9.23
C LEU A 178 -12.52 -4.37 10.34
N TYR A 179 -11.33 -4.31 10.93
CA TYR A 179 -10.92 -5.22 12.01
C TYR A 179 -11.85 -5.10 13.22
N PRO A 180 -12.17 -3.89 13.75
CA PRO A 180 -13.16 -3.74 14.81
C PRO A 180 -14.52 -4.33 14.41
N LYS A 181 -15.01 -4.00 13.20
CA LYS A 181 -16.31 -4.46 12.69
C LYS A 181 -16.44 -5.99 12.65
N TYR A 182 -15.41 -6.69 12.17
CA TYR A 182 -15.51 -8.12 11.88
C TYR A 182 -14.88 -9.04 12.93
N THR A 183 -13.97 -8.51 13.75
CA THR A 183 -13.22 -9.30 14.74
C THR A 183 -13.53 -8.91 16.18
N GLY A 184 -14.13 -7.72 16.40
CA GLY A 184 -14.33 -7.14 17.73
C GLY A 184 -13.04 -6.67 18.41
N ILE A 185 -11.90 -6.67 17.70
CA ILE A 185 -10.60 -6.19 18.19
C ILE A 185 -10.31 -4.85 17.52
N SER A 186 -10.04 -3.84 18.34
CA SER A 186 -9.68 -2.49 17.93
C SER A 186 -8.28 -2.12 18.41
N PHE A 187 -7.66 -1.21 17.66
CA PHE A 187 -6.37 -0.60 17.98
C PHE A 187 -6.49 0.92 17.80
N ASP A 188 -5.65 1.69 18.46
CA ASP A 188 -5.45 3.10 18.14
C ASP A 188 -4.54 3.18 16.91
N VAL A 189 -5.14 3.50 15.75
CA VAL A 189 -4.47 3.45 14.44
C VAL A 189 -4.29 4.85 13.89
N LYS A 190 -3.03 5.20 13.61
CA LYS A 190 -2.60 6.46 13.00
C LYS A 190 -1.84 6.22 11.71
N ALA A 191 -2.17 6.94 10.64
CA ALA A 191 -1.31 6.98 9.47
C ALA A 191 -0.02 7.74 9.80
N TYR A 192 1.11 7.37 9.18
CA TYR A 192 2.41 7.94 9.53
C TYR A 192 2.48 9.47 9.41
N PHE A 193 1.74 10.07 8.46
CA PHE A 193 1.72 11.52 8.29
C PHE A 193 0.96 12.24 9.42
N GLU A 194 0.04 11.57 10.12
CA GLU A 194 -0.62 12.14 11.32
C GLU A 194 0.38 12.32 12.46
N MET A 195 1.51 11.60 12.42
CA MET A 195 2.55 11.63 13.45
C MET A 195 3.62 12.70 13.18
N VAL A 196 3.52 13.44 12.07
CA VAL A 196 4.47 14.50 11.70
C VAL A 196 4.21 15.73 12.57
N ASN A 197 5.18 16.11 13.38
CA ASN A 197 5.07 17.24 14.33
C ASN A 197 6.17 18.30 14.17
N PHE A 198 6.94 18.24 13.09
CA PHE A 198 8.01 19.19 12.82
C PHE A 198 7.74 19.94 11.51
N THR A 199 8.18 21.18 11.47
CA THR A 199 8.14 22.05 10.30
C THR A 199 9.51 22.15 9.67
N GLY A 200 9.58 22.45 8.37
CA GLY A 200 10.83 22.71 7.67
C GLY A 200 10.69 23.94 6.80
N SER A 201 11.77 24.70 6.62
CA SER A 201 11.83 25.85 5.70
C SER A 201 12.49 25.52 4.36
N ASN A 202 12.87 24.25 4.16
CA ASN A 202 13.62 23.80 2.99
C ASN A 202 12.74 23.15 1.91
N GLY A 203 11.43 23.03 2.15
CA GLY A 203 10.50 22.69 1.07
C GLY A 203 10.32 23.89 0.16
N SER A 204 10.45 23.67 -1.14
CA SER A 204 10.15 24.66 -2.16
C SER A 204 9.46 23.99 -3.34
N GLY A 205 8.64 24.77 -4.04
CA GLY A 205 7.86 24.31 -5.19
C GLY A 205 6.40 24.03 -4.85
N ARG A 206 5.68 23.67 -5.90
CA ARG A 206 4.25 23.37 -5.86
C ARG A 206 4.02 21.94 -6.36
N VAL A 207 3.04 21.24 -5.78
CA VAL A 207 2.71 19.85 -6.13
C VAL A 207 1.22 19.68 -6.36
N THR A 208 0.86 18.68 -7.18
CA THR A 208 -0.53 18.21 -7.29
C THR A 208 -0.73 17.08 -6.30
N LEU A 209 -1.65 17.24 -5.34
CA LEU A 209 -1.90 16.19 -4.36
C LEU A 209 -2.94 15.20 -4.89
N HIS A 210 -2.57 13.92 -4.96
CA HIS A 210 -3.51 12.83 -5.21
C HIS A 210 -3.99 12.24 -3.88
N ASP A 211 -5.22 12.56 -3.47
CA ASP A 211 -5.88 11.94 -2.32
C ASP A 211 -6.22 10.47 -2.62
N PRO A 212 -5.69 9.50 -1.88
CA PRO A 212 -6.15 8.12 -1.98
C PRO A 212 -7.58 7.99 -1.49
N CYS A 213 -8.39 7.19 -2.18
CA CYS A 213 -9.80 7.00 -1.89
C CYS A 213 -10.09 6.63 -0.43
N PHE A 214 -9.28 5.76 0.18
CA PHE A 214 -9.44 5.37 1.58
C PHE A 214 -9.11 6.48 2.58
N TYR A 215 -8.07 7.29 2.35
CA TYR A 215 -7.79 8.43 3.22
C TYR A 215 -8.83 9.55 3.08
N GLY A 216 -9.23 9.88 1.85
CA GLY A 216 -10.19 10.96 1.62
C GLY A 216 -11.63 10.60 1.99
N ARG A 217 -12.16 9.51 1.40
CA ARG A 217 -13.59 9.18 1.48
C ARG A 217 -14.01 8.48 2.77
N TYR A 218 -13.15 7.64 3.32
CA TYR A 218 -13.53 6.74 4.41
C TYR A 218 -12.87 7.06 5.74
N LEU A 219 -11.71 7.73 5.72
CA LEU A 219 -10.95 8.07 6.92
C LEU A 219 -10.93 9.57 7.21
N GLU A 220 -11.39 10.40 6.26
CA GLU A 220 -11.48 11.87 6.39
C GLU A 220 -10.13 12.51 6.77
N LEU A 221 -9.04 12.01 6.20
CA LEU A 221 -7.66 12.43 6.52
C LEU A 221 -7.04 13.38 5.49
N SER A 222 -7.80 13.88 4.51
CA SER A 222 -7.27 14.69 3.42
C SER A 222 -6.65 16.02 3.86
N ASP A 223 -7.10 16.63 4.95
CA ASP A 223 -6.53 17.89 5.45
C ASP A 223 -5.13 17.73 6.04
N VAL A 224 -4.83 16.57 6.63
CA VAL A 224 -3.56 16.33 7.33
C VAL A 224 -2.33 16.42 6.41
N PRO A 225 -2.25 15.74 5.25
CA PRO A 225 -1.12 15.88 4.34
C PRO A 225 -0.98 17.31 3.80
N ARG A 226 -2.08 18.05 3.63
CA ARG A 226 -2.05 19.47 3.21
C ARG A 226 -1.40 20.35 4.28
N GLN A 227 -1.80 20.18 5.54
CA GLN A 227 -1.19 20.88 6.68
C GLN A 227 0.29 20.55 6.82
N VAL A 228 0.65 19.27 6.66
CA VAL A 228 2.05 18.82 6.65
C VAL A 228 2.82 19.54 5.54
N LEU A 229 2.36 19.51 4.29
CA LEU A 229 3.02 20.19 3.16
C LEU A 229 3.21 21.70 3.41
N SER A 230 2.16 22.39 3.88
CA SER A 230 2.26 23.81 4.24
C SER A 230 3.28 24.07 5.35
N GLY A 231 3.37 23.19 6.36
CA GLY A 231 4.38 23.25 7.41
C GLY A 231 5.82 23.06 6.91
N PHE A 232 6.00 22.51 5.70
CA PHE A 232 7.30 22.42 5.02
C PHE A 232 7.57 23.55 4.02
N GLY A 233 6.63 24.50 3.86
CA GLY A 233 6.72 25.54 2.83
C GLY A 233 6.45 25.02 1.41
N ILE A 234 5.84 23.85 1.27
CA ILE A 234 5.46 23.27 -0.02
C ILE A 234 4.03 23.70 -0.34
N GLU A 235 3.85 24.35 -1.48
CA GLU A 235 2.51 24.67 -1.98
C GLU A 235 1.87 23.43 -2.60
N TYR A 236 0.55 23.32 -2.50
CA TYR A 236 -0.21 22.28 -3.18
C TYR A 236 -1.31 22.90 -4.04
N LYS A 237 -1.62 22.24 -5.14
CA LYS A 237 -2.74 22.56 -6.02
C LYS A 237 -3.65 21.36 -6.10
N ASP A 238 -4.89 21.57 -5.69
CA ASP A 238 -5.93 20.56 -5.81
C ASP A 238 -6.52 20.51 -7.21
N VAL A 239 -7.06 19.35 -7.55
CA VAL A 239 -7.90 19.13 -8.74
C VAL A 239 -9.36 19.08 -8.37
N GLU A 240 -10.25 19.18 -9.35
CA GLU A 240 -11.69 19.25 -9.12
C GLU A 240 -12.22 18.05 -8.30
N LYS A 241 -11.74 16.83 -8.57
CA LYS A 241 -12.07 15.65 -7.75
C LYS A 241 -10.90 15.34 -6.81
N SER A 242 -10.93 16.00 -5.65
CA SER A 242 -10.01 15.80 -4.52
C SER A 242 -10.78 15.34 -3.27
N GLU A 243 -10.04 15.08 -2.20
CA GLU A 243 -10.57 14.77 -0.86
C GLU A 243 -11.58 13.60 -0.86
N LYS A 244 -12.72 13.75 -0.18
CA LYS A 244 -13.79 12.73 -0.13
C LYS A 244 -14.38 12.38 -1.51
N PHE A 245 -14.22 13.28 -2.48
CA PHE A 245 -14.71 13.12 -3.85
C PHE A 245 -13.63 12.65 -4.83
N THR A 246 -12.42 12.34 -4.36
CA THR A 246 -11.30 11.88 -5.20
C THR A 246 -11.65 10.69 -6.09
N ASN A 247 -11.25 10.77 -7.35
CA ASN A 247 -11.39 9.67 -8.30
C ASN A 247 -10.37 8.54 -8.01
N CYS A 248 -10.77 7.30 -8.28
CA CYS A 248 -9.93 6.12 -8.09
C CYS A 248 -8.73 6.11 -9.06
N CYS A 249 -7.61 5.52 -8.62
CA CYS A 249 -6.44 5.29 -9.47
C CYS A 249 -6.54 4.03 -10.34
N GLY A 250 -7.65 3.29 -10.28
CA GLY A 250 -7.84 2.01 -10.99
C GLY A 250 -7.48 0.78 -10.17
N GLY A 251 -6.63 0.92 -9.14
CA GLY A 251 -6.20 -0.20 -8.31
C GLY A 251 -7.10 -0.52 -7.10
N PRO A 252 -7.14 -1.78 -6.64
CA PRO A 252 -6.36 -2.93 -7.12
C PRO A 252 -7.04 -3.76 -8.24
N ALA A 253 -7.99 -3.16 -8.98
CA ALA A 253 -8.78 -3.87 -9.99
C ALA A 253 -7.94 -4.42 -11.15
N GLU A 254 -6.69 -3.99 -11.34
CA GLU A 254 -5.75 -4.54 -12.33
C GLU A 254 -5.49 -6.04 -12.16
N SER A 255 -5.77 -6.60 -10.99
CA SER A 255 -5.65 -8.05 -10.76
C SER A 255 -6.79 -8.86 -11.40
N ILE A 256 -7.97 -8.24 -11.62
CA ILE A 256 -9.16 -8.91 -12.15
C ILE A 256 -9.63 -8.34 -13.49
N SER A 257 -9.28 -7.09 -13.80
CA SER A 257 -9.62 -6.40 -15.03
C SER A 257 -8.55 -5.35 -15.36
N PRO A 258 -7.39 -5.77 -15.92
CA PRO A 258 -6.31 -4.87 -16.31
C PRO A 258 -6.78 -3.76 -17.26
N LYS A 259 -7.61 -4.09 -18.25
CA LYS A 259 -8.18 -3.11 -19.18
C LYS A 259 -8.99 -2.02 -18.47
N LEU A 260 -9.90 -2.40 -17.57
CA LEU A 260 -10.70 -1.42 -16.81
C LEU A 260 -9.82 -0.54 -15.93
N SER A 261 -8.85 -1.14 -15.23
CA SER A 261 -7.90 -0.39 -14.40
C SER A 261 -7.12 0.63 -15.23
N SER A 262 -6.64 0.23 -16.43
CA SER A 262 -5.96 1.10 -17.39
C SER A 262 -6.82 2.30 -17.83
N GLU A 263 -8.10 2.07 -18.16
CA GLU A 263 -9.02 3.15 -18.51
C GLU A 263 -9.27 4.12 -17.35
N ILE A 264 -9.41 3.60 -16.12
CA ILE A 264 -9.63 4.43 -14.92
C ILE A 264 -8.39 5.25 -14.60
N VAL A 265 -7.19 4.64 -14.60
CA VAL A 265 -5.96 5.33 -14.25
C VAL A 265 -5.62 6.42 -15.26
N GLN A 266 -5.90 6.23 -16.55
CA GLN A 266 -5.65 7.28 -17.55
C GLN A 266 -6.55 8.49 -17.33
N ARG A 267 -7.84 8.30 -17.07
CA ARG A 267 -8.74 9.42 -16.72
C ARG A 267 -8.25 10.14 -15.47
N ARG A 268 -7.78 9.39 -14.46
CA ARG A 268 -7.28 10.00 -13.23
C ARG A 268 -5.97 10.76 -13.45
N LYS A 269 -5.07 10.22 -14.27
CA LYS A 269 -3.83 10.90 -14.66
C LYS A 269 -4.15 12.21 -15.38
N ASP A 270 -4.98 12.17 -16.41
CA ASP A 270 -5.35 13.36 -17.19
C ASP A 270 -5.93 14.46 -16.27
N GLU A 271 -6.76 14.06 -15.31
CA GLU A 271 -7.31 14.99 -14.31
C GLU A 271 -6.22 15.60 -13.42
N LEU A 272 -5.31 14.78 -12.89
CA LEU A 272 -4.20 15.22 -12.04
C LEU A 272 -3.21 16.14 -12.78
N GLU A 273 -2.94 15.86 -14.05
CA GLU A 273 -2.01 16.65 -14.87
C GLU A 273 -2.57 18.04 -15.23
N THR A 274 -3.88 18.28 -15.13
CA THR A 274 -4.47 19.63 -15.34
C THR A 274 -3.93 20.68 -14.37
N ALA A 275 -3.44 20.27 -13.20
CA ALA A 275 -2.83 21.17 -12.25
C ALA A 275 -1.47 21.71 -12.74
N GLY A 276 -0.77 20.99 -13.63
CA GLY A 276 0.52 21.39 -14.21
C GLY A 276 1.73 21.20 -13.30
N GLU A 277 1.53 20.56 -12.14
CA GLU A 277 2.57 20.34 -11.12
C GLU A 277 2.83 18.84 -10.92
N LYS A 278 4.02 18.50 -10.42
CA LYS A 278 4.38 17.11 -10.12
C LYS A 278 3.37 16.48 -9.15
N ILE A 279 2.95 15.25 -9.44
CA ILE A 279 1.93 14.55 -8.66
C ILE A 279 2.57 13.92 -7.41
N VAL A 280 1.89 14.05 -6.26
CA VAL A 280 2.27 13.41 -5.01
C VAL A 280 1.17 12.47 -4.55
N SER A 281 1.51 11.21 -4.31
CA SER A 281 0.63 10.18 -3.79
C SER A 281 1.10 9.70 -2.42
N MET A 282 0.18 9.24 -1.58
CA MET A 282 0.45 8.65 -0.27
C MET A 282 -0.08 7.22 -0.17
N CYS A 283 -0.21 6.55 -1.33
CA CYS A 283 -0.65 5.18 -1.45
C CYS A 283 0.25 4.40 -2.42
N PRO A 284 0.79 3.24 -2.03
CA PRO A 284 1.62 2.40 -2.90
C PRO A 284 0.88 1.90 -4.15
N ILE A 285 -0.41 1.57 -4.04
CA ILE A 285 -1.24 1.13 -5.18
C ILE A 285 -1.44 2.29 -6.18
N CYS A 286 -1.81 3.48 -5.69
CA CYS A 286 -1.94 4.65 -6.55
C CYS A 286 -0.61 5.01 -7.21
N LEU A 287 0.50 4.95 -6.46
CA LEU A 287 1.83 5.22 -6.98
C LEU A 287 2.20 4.28 -8.12
N GLY A 288 1.99 2.98 -7.95
CA GLY A 288 2.27 1.96 -8.99
C GLY A 288 1.40 2.16 -10.24
N ASN A 289 0.08 2.32 -10.06
CA ASN A 289 -0.85 2.50 -11.18
C ASN A 289 -0.58 3.80 -11.95
N LEU A 290 -0.40 4.94 -11.27
CA LEU A 290 -0.11 6.21 -11.94
C LEU A 290 1.23 6.19 -12.68
N LYS A 291 2.28 5.58 -12.10
CA LYS A 291 3.57 5.38 -12.80
C LYS A 291 3.41 4.54 -14.06
N LYS A 292 2.63 3.46 -13.98
CA LYS A 292 2.34 2.59 -15.12
C LYS A 292 1.62 3.34 -16.24
N ALA A 293 0.76 4.30 -15.90
CA ALA A 293 0.10 5.22 -16.84
C ALA A 293 1.04 6.32 -17.41
N GLY A 294 2.30 6.36 -16.95
CA GLY A 294 3.30 7.33 -17.39
C GLY A 294 3.21 8.70 -16.72
N ALA A 295 2.54 8.80 -15.57
CA ALA A 295 2.48 10.05 -14.79
C ALA A 295 3.82 10.33 -14.09
N ASP A 296 4.22 11.61 -14.01
CA ASP A 296 5.30 12.04 -13.10
C ASP A 296 4.77 12.12 -11.67
N VAL A 297 4.81 10.98 -10.98
CA VAL A 297 4.30 10.83 -9.62
C VAL A 297 5.38 10.40 -8.64
N GLU A 298 5.35 11.02 -7.46
CA GLU A 298 6.21 10.72 -6.34
C GLU A 298 5.41 10.34 -5.08
N ASP A 299 6.04 9.57 -4.21
CA ASP A 299 5.49 9.24 -2.90
C ASP A 299 5.71 10.38 -1.89
N LEU A 300 4.70 10.69 -1.09
CA LEU A 300 4.73 11.71 -0.06
C LEU A 300 5.92 11.53 0.90
N SER A 301 6.25 10.30 1.28
CA SER A 301 7.40 10.03 2.15
C SER A 301 8.71 10.47 1.53
N SER A 302 8.88 10.29 0.21
CA SER A 302 10.09 10.69 -0.50
C SER A 302 10.21 12.21 -0.60
N LEU A 303 9.08 12.90 -0.82
CA LEU A 303 9.03 14.35 -0.80
C LEU A 303 9.44 14.89 0.57
N LEU A 304 8.78 14.43 1.64
CA LEU A 304 9.05 14.91 3.00
C LEU A 304 10.46 14.55 3.48
N ALA A 305 10.97 13.37 3.15
CA ALA A 305 12.31 12.94 3.58
C ALA A 305 13.45 13.80 3.00
N ARG A 306 13.25 14.45 1.84
CA ARG A 306 14.18 15.43 1.28
C ARG A 306 14.21 16.74 2.05
N CYS A 307 13.10 17.11 2.68
CA CYS A 307 13.01 18.32 3.51
C CYS A 307 13.64 18.13 4.90
N ILE A 308 14.00 16.89 5.27
CA ILE A 308 14.72 16.58 6.50
C ILE A 308 16.23 16.68 6.25
N ASN A 309 16.84 17.77 6.74
CA ASN A 309 18.30 17.88 6.88
C ASN A 309 18.85 16.80 7.82
#